data_AF-A0A2N2E9C3-F1
#
_entry.id   AF-A0A2N2E9C3-F1
#
_cell.length_a   1.000
_cell.length_b   1.000
_cell.length_c   1.000
_cell.angle_alpha   90.00
_cell.angle_beta   90.00
_cell.angle_gamma   90.00
#
_symmetry.space_group_name_H-M   'P 1'
#
loop_
_entity.id
_entity.type
_entity.pdbx_description
1 polymer ?
#
loop_
_entity_poly.entity_id
_entity_poly.type
_entity_poly.pdbx_seq_one_letter_code
_entity_poly.pdbx_strand_id
1 'polypeptide(L)'
;MKFKKDISCKRVKFLHGFTLIELLVVIAIIGILATLAVVALQQARSRARDSKRVADIKQAQTALELFYNENGRYPTTEEWESGSIVSSSTGEVFMYNIPVAPTPADGDCSGPENDYTYIPNIDNSDYDLNFCVGNSPSGLPDGNLVAFSGGIKSGTESGAPEEDVCDPVCDYGYNCEGTSCVLKDNFFVSLVYGSVNWSDDKELVDLTSDSQYIYAAGNNELEGAGQLDGMIVKYDKDSMSIEAKRVYGGAGKDDLESIVEQGDYLYTAGTVNSGASGNASLTKYNKSDLSLVSALSLGSSGSSSYTLTRDDNYLYIGVGNTVMVYDFDLNLIKQNSYTNSITSITIDGNYLYLASSAGNKITTLKVDKNTMSVDSENAYGRTGIIFFPTFRGSVDDSYYYVYGQIIGEGPAGRNGLILKYDKSDLSLLGKKIYGSADTDYFGSLCLSGEFLYAVGYTGGAFDGSGDLWLNKINRSDLSLVSSEVIRESNLDTWGYEDTYSSSCLYENQSLYFTAYVDEYDDEYNNIFGNSAALIKIKSDFVSSDASSSNSIFTVSPYTLTTADSNLDITDPNISSQVGTQASNPLVLSSSVSNLDIYGPYIIE
;
A
#
# COMPACT_ATOMS: atom_id res chain seq x y z
N MET A 1 -101.15 -47.00 -49.21
CA MET A 1 -101.08 -48.10 -48.23
C MET A 1 -99.92 -47.83 -47.29
N LYS A 2 -100.17 -47.61 -45.98
CA LYS A 2 -99.15 -47.34 -44.95
C LYS A 2 -98.46 -48.67 -44.59
N PHE A 3 -97.13 -48.70 -44.60
CA PHE A 3 -96.36 -49.72 -43.88
C PHE A 3 -95.52 -49.04 -42.80
N LYS A 4 -95.99 -49.16 -41.55
CA LYS A 4 -95.17 -48.96 -40.35
C LYS A 4 -94.17 -50.13 -40.28
N LYS A 5 -92.89 -49.83 -40.09
CA LYS A 5 -91.89 -50.83 -39.68
C LYS A 5 -91.37 -50.40 -38.31
N ASP A 6 -91.87 -51.05 -37.26
CA ASP A 6 -91.42 -50.85 -35.89
C ASP A 6 -89.99 -51.41 -35.75
N ILE A 7 -89.02 -50.52 -35.59
CA ILE A 7 -87.64 -50.88 -35.22
C ILE A 7 -87.59 -50.95 -33.69
N SER A 8 -87.69 -52.15 -33.15
CA SER A 8 -87.50 -52.41 -31.72
C SER A 8 -86.01 -52.37 -31.38
N CYS A 9 -85.58 -51.31 -30.71
CA CYS A 9 -84.24 -51.18 -30.16
C CYS A 9 -84.10 -52.10 -28.92
N LYS A 10 -83.36 -53.21 -29.06
CA LYS A 10 -82.99 -54.05 -27.91
C LYS A 10 -81.95 -53.31 -27.06
N ARG A 11 -82.39 -52.85 -25.89
CA ARG A 11 -81.57 -52.22 -24.85
C ARG A 11 -80.70 -53.30 -24.18
N VAL A 12 -79.41 -53.37 -24.54
CA VAL A 12 -78.45 -54.20 -23.78
C VAL A 12 -78.17 -53.48 -22.46
N LYS A 13 -78.78 -53.98 -21.37
CA LYS A 13 -78.48 -53.55 -20.01
C LYS A 13 -77.37 -54.42 -19.44
N PHE A 14 -76.17 -53.86 -19.35
CA PHE A 14 -75.20 -54.14 -18.28
C PHE A 14 -74.36 -52.87 -18.08
N LEU A 15 -74.98 -51.83 -17.53
CA LEU A 15 -74.23 -50.77 -16.87
C LEU A 15 -73.91 -51.30 -15.47
N HIS A 16 -72.81 -52.03 -15.34
CA HIS A 16 -72.14 -52.13 -14.05
C HIS A 16 -71.63 -50.71 -13.76
N GLY A 17 -72.30 -50.04 -12.83
CA GLY A 17 -71.89 -48.71 -12.41
C GLY A 17 -70.49 -48.79 -11.82
N PHE A 18 -69.57 -47.98 -12.35
CA PHE A 18 -68.24 -47.79 -11.79
C PHE A 18 -68.39 -47.39 -10.32
N THR A 19 -67.69 -48.07 -9.42
CA THR A 19 -67.65 -47.63 -8.03
C THR A 19 -66.79 -46.38 -7.92
N LEU A 20 -67.11 -45.51 -6.96
CA LEU A 20 -66.34 -44.29 -6.71
C LEU A 20 -64.87 -44.63 -6.39
N ILE A 21 -64.63 -45.75 -5.69
CA ILE A 21 -63.29 -46.21 -5.36
C ILE A 21 -62.48 -46.66 -6.59
N GLU A 22 -63.10 -47.33 -7.57
CA GLU A 22 -62.41 -47.73 -8.81
C GLU A 22 -61.97 -46.51 -9.63
N LEU A 23 -62.81 -45.48 -9.70
CA LEU A 23 -62.44 -44.24 -10.39
C LEU A 23 -61.32 -43.49 -9.64
N LEU A 24 -61.35 -43.49 -8.30
CA LEU A 24 -60.36 -42.83 -7.46
C LEU A 24 -58.97 -43.47 -7.60
N VAL A 25 -58.89 -44.80 -7.64
CA VAL A 25 -57.60 -45.50 -7.83
C VAL A 25 -57.00 -45.21 -9.21
N VAL A 26 -57.82 -45.13 -10.26
CA VAL A 26 -57.33 -44.86 -11.62
C VAL A 26 -56.73 -43.46 -11.73
N ILE A 27 -57.41 -42.42 -11.23
CA ILE A 27 -56.86 -41.06 -11.26
C ILE A 27 -55.61 -40.93 -10.39
N ALA A 28 -55.51 -41.68 -9.29
CA ALA A 28 -54.32 -41.72 -8.45
C ALA A 28 -53.12 -42.32 -9.20
N ILE A 29 -53.31 -43.42 -9.94
CA ILE A 29 -52.25 -44.04 -10.76
C ILE A 29 -51.83 -43.10 -11.90
N ILE A 30 -52.79 -42.47 -12.60
CA ILE A 30 -52.49 -41.49 -13.67
C ILE A 30 -51.70 -40.31 -13.09
N GLY A 31 -52.07 -39.82 -11.90
CA GLY A 31 -51.34 -38.78 -11.19
C GLY A 31 -49.88 -39.16 -10.94
N ILE A 32 -49.63 -40.35 -10.40
CA ILE A 32 -48.27 -40.86 -10.14
C ILE A 32 -47.47 -40.95 -11.43
N LEU A 33 -48.03 -41.57 -12.48
CA LEU A 33 -47.32 -41.73 -13.76
C LEU A 33 -47.03 -40.37 -14.44
N ALA A 34 -47.96 -39.41 -14.35
CA ALA A 34 -47.76 -38.08 -14.89
C ALA A 34 -46.61 -37.34 -14.19
N THR A 35 -46.50 -37.44 -12.86
CA THR A 35 -45.39 -36.78 -12.12
C THR A 35 -44.02 -37.31 -12.52
N LEU A 36 -43.86 -38.62 -12.68
CA LEU A 36 -42.59 -39.23 -13.12
C LEU A 36 -42.22 -38.83 -14.55
N ALA A 37 -43.22 -38.75 -15.44
CA ALA A 37 -43.00 -38.34 -16.83
C ALA A 37 -42.51 -36.89 -16.95
N VAL A 38 -43.01 -35.97 -16.11
CA VAL A 38 -42.59 -34.56 -16.12
C VAL A 38 -41.13 -34.42 -15.70
N VAL A 39 -40.69 -35.10 -14.65
CA VAL A 39 -39.29 -35.06 -14.18
C VAL A 39 -38.34 -35.62 -15.25
N ALA A 40 -38.71 -36.76 -15.87
CA ALA A 40 -37.91 -37.34 -16.94
C ALA A 40 -37.80 -36.42 -18.17
N LEU A 41 -38.89 -35.75 -18.54
CA LEU A 41 -38.90 -34.80 -19.65
C LEU A 41 -38.03 -33.56 -19.37
N GLN A 42 -38.01 -33.06 -18.13
CA GLN A 42 -37.15 -31.93 -17.74
C GLN A 42 -35.67 -32.28 -17.86
N GLN A 43 -35.26 -33.45 -17.37
CA GLN A 43 -33.88 -33.94 -17.52
C GLN A 43 -33.48 -34.14 -18.98
N ALA A 44 -34.38 -34.70 -19.81
CA ALA A 44 -34.12 -34.89 -21.24
C ALA A 44 -33.94 -33.56 -21.98
N ARG A 45 -34.73 -32.54 -21.66
CA ARG A 45 -34.60 -31.19 -22.24
C ARG A 45 -33.31 -30.50 -21.82
N SER A 46 -32.89 -30.69 -20.56
CA SER A 46 -31.63 -30.15 -20.05
C SER A 46 -30.42 -30.73 -20.78
N ARG A 47 -30.33 -32.06 -20.86
CA ARG A 47 -29.26 -32.74 -21.63
C ARG A 47 -29.23 -32.35 -23.11
N ALA A 48 -30.39 -32.10 -23.71
CA ALA A 48 -30.48 -31.64 -25.10
C ALA A 48 -29.93 -30.22 -25.29
N ARG A 49 -30.11 -29.32 -24.30
CA ARG A 49 -29.49 -27.99 -24.31
C ARG A 49 -27.99 -28.08 -24.15
N ASP A 50 -27.50 -28.86 -23.19
CA ASP A 50 -26.06 -29.08 -22.98
C ASP A 50 -25.36 -29.64 -24.22
N SER A 51 -26.00 -30.63 -24.88
CA SER A 51 -25.49 -31.18 -26.13
C SER A 51 -25.46 -30.15 -27.26
N LYS A 52 -26.43 -29.23 -27.28
CA LYS A 52 -26.46 -28.12 -28.24
C LYS A 52 -25.35 -27.10 -27.93
N ARG A 53 -25.13 -26.75 -26.66
CA ARG A 53 -24.06 -25.81 -26.26
C ARG A 53 -22.69 -26.28 -26.74
N VAL A 54 -22.36 -27.54 -26.48
CA VAL A 54 -21.08 -28.12 -26.93
C VAL A 54 -20.98 -28.17 -28.47
N ALA A 55 -22.07 -28.42 -29.18
CA ALA A 55 -22.08 -28.44 -30.64
C ALA A 55 -21.88 -27.04 -31.24
N ASP A 56 -22.54 -26.03 -30.67
CA ASP A 56 -22.44 -24.63 -31.07
C ASP A 56 -20.99 -24.13 -30.91
N ILE A 57 -20.35 -24.43 -29.77
CA ILE A 57 -18.96 -24.04 -29.50
C ILE A 57 -17.98 -24.71 -30.46
N LYS A 58 -18.12 -26.01 -30.73
CA LYS A 58 -17.26 -26.70 -31.71
C LYS A 58 -17.41 -26.13 -33.12
N GLN A 59 -18.61 -25.68 -33.49
CA GLN A 59 -18.85 -25.01 -34.75
C GLN A 59 -18.13 -23.65 -34.80
N ALA A 60 -18.20 -22.88 -33.70
CA ALA A 60 -17.49 -21.60 -33.57
C ALA A 60 -15.97 -21.78 -33.63
N GLN A 61 -15.40 -22.75 -32.89
CA GLN A 61 -13.97 -23.07 -32.95
C GLN A 61 -13.52 -23.39 -34.38
N THR A 62 -14.29 -24.20 -35.11
CA THR A 62 -13.95 -24.55 -36.51
C THR A 62 -13.92 -23.31 -37.40
N ALA A 63 -14.85 -22.37 -37.23
CA ALA A 63 -14.86 -21.12 -37.99
C ALA A 63 -13.70 -20.18 -37.61
N LEU A 64 -13.35 -20.12 -36.33
CA LEU A 64 -12.20 -19.36 -35.82
C LEU A 64 -10.87 -19.89 -36.39
N GLU A 65 -10.71 -21.22 -36.47
CA GLU A 65 -9.53 -21.82 -37.11
C GLU A 65 -9.45 -21.52 -38.61
N LEU A 66 -10.57 -21.55 -39.33
CA LEU A 66 -10.58 -21.18 -40.74
C LEU A 66 -10.22 -19.70 -40.94
N PHE A 67 -10.72 -18.81 -40.06
CA PHE A 67 -10.35 -17.40 -40.06
C PHE A 67 -8.85 -17.22 -39.79
N TYR A 68 -8.28 -17.92 -38.80
CA TYR A 68 -6.85 -17.86 -38.50
C TYR A 68 -5.98 -18.29 -39.68
N ASN A 69 -6.37 -19.36 -40.38
CA ASN A 69 -5.63 -19.86 -41.54
C ASN A 69 -5.55 -18.85 -42.70
N GLU A 70 -6.58 -18.04 -42.91
CA GLU A 70 -6.60 -17.02 -43.98
C GLU A 70 -6.00 -15.68 -43.54
N ASN A 71 -6.20 -15.29 -42.27
CA ASN A 71 -5.86 -13.96 -41.77
C ASN A 71 -4.58 -13.90 -40.91
N GLY A 72 -4.05 -15.05 -40.47
CA GLY A 72 -2.88 -15.15 -39.59
C GLY A 72 -3.10 -14.63 -38.16
N ARG A 73 -4.37 -14.40 -37.77
CA ARG A 73 -4.83 -13.95 -36.46
C ARG A 73 -6.27 -14.38 -36.24
N TYR A 74 -6.73 -14.43 -35.00
CA TYR A 74 -8.16 -14.57 -34.67
C TYR A 74 -8.90 -13.23 -34.76
N PRO A 75 -10.24 -13.23 -34.87
CA PRO A 75 -11.06 -12.02 -34.91
C PRO A 75 -10.79 -11.09 -33.72
N THR A 76 -10.88 -9.78 -33.94
CA THR A 76 -10.91 -8.81 -32.83
C THR A 76 -12.26 -8.87 -32.10
N THR A 77 -12.34 -8.26 -30.92
CA THR A 77 -13.60 -8.12 -30.18
C THR A 77 -14.67 -7.43 -31.04
N GLU A 78 -14.31 -6.37 -31.76
CA GLU A 78 -15.22 -5.66 -32.68
C GLU A 78 -15.72 -6.55 -33.83
N GLU A 79 -14.85 -7.39 -34.42
CA GLU A 79 -15.24 -8.32 -35.48
C GLU A 79 -16.20 -9.40 -34.96
N TRP A 80 -15.99 -9.89 -33.73
CA TRP A 80 -16.89 -10.83 -33.06
C TRP A 80 -18.27 -10.23 -32.75
N GLU A 81 -18.29 -9.02 -32.18
CA GLU A 81 -19.54 -8.32 -31.80
C GLU A 81 -20.43 -7.95 -33.00
N SER A 82 -19.89 -8.01 -34.22
CA SER A 82 -20.69 -7.86 -35.45
C SER A 82 -21.76 -8.95 -35.63
N GLY A 83 -21.68 -10.05 -34.87
CA GLY A 83 -22.61 -11.18 -34.91
C GLY A 83 -22.30 -12.22 -35.99
N SER A 84 -21.22 -12.02 -36.75
CA SER A 84 -20.74 -12.92 -37.81
C SER A 84 -19.21 -12.93 -37.84
N ILE A 85 -18.60 -14.06 -38.22
CA ILE A 85 -17.14 -14.15 -38.38
C ILE A 85 -16.82 -13.87 -39.84
N VAL A 86 -16.41 -12.64 -40.13
CA VAL A 86 -16.09 -12.15 -41.48
C VAL A 86 -14.72 -11.50 -41.47
N SER A 87 -13.88 -11.84 -42.44
CA SER A 87 -12.58 -11.18 -42.60
C SER A 87 -12.77 -9.74 -43.07
N SER A 88 -12.29 -8.79 -42.26
CA SER A 88 -12.27 -7.37 -42.63
C SER A 88 -11.35 -7.06 -43.82
N SER A 89 -10.37 -7.93 -44.10
CA SER A 89 -9.40 -7.76 -45.19
C SER A 89 -9.84 -8.36 -46.52
N THR A 90 -10.55 -9.50 -46.50
CA THR A 90 -10.97 -10.23 -47.71
C THR A 90 -12.48 -10.18 -47.96
N GLY A 91 -13.30 -9.89 -46.94
CA GLY A 91 -14.76 -9.93 -47.00
C GLY A 91 -15.34 -11.35 -47.01
N GLU A 92 -14.52 -12.38 -46.80
CA GLU A 92 -14.96 -13.76 -46.74
C GLU A 92 -15.67 -14.07 -45.41
N VAL A 93 -16.77 -14.82 -45.50
CA VAL A 93 -17.62 -15.18 -44.37
C VAL A 93 -17.29 -16.60 -43.91
N PHE A 94 -16.78 -16.73 -42.69
CA PHE A 94 -16.46 -18.00 -42.05
C PHE A 94 -17.63 -18.52 -41.20
N MET A 95 -18.43 -17.61 -40.65
CA MET A 95 -19.67 -17.94 -39.95
C MET A 95 -20.69 -16.81 -40.12
N TYR A 96 -21.88 -17.13 -40.64
CA TYR A 96 -22.92 -16.14 -40.93
C TYR A 96 -23.63 -15.61 -39.67
N ASN A 97 -23.85 -16.48 -38.68
CA ASN A 97 -24.45 -16.13 -37.40
C ASN A 97 -23.69 -16.83 -36.29
N ILE A 98 -23.19 -16.07 -35.32
CA ILE A 98 -22.63 -16.61 -34.10
C ILE A 98 -23.77 -17.23 -33.27
N PRO A 99 -23.66 -18.51 -32.85
CA PRO A 99 -24.69 -19.16 -32.05
C PRO A 99 -24.94 -18.42 -30.71
N VAL A 100 -26.15 -18.53 -30.19
CA VAL A 100 -26.51 -18.00 -28.86
C VAL A 100 -26.91 -19.17 -27.97
N ALA A 101 -26.51 -19.10 -26.70
CA ALA A 101 -26.81 -20.12 -25.70
C ALA A 101 -28.33 -20.42 -25.60
N PRO A 102 -28.74 -21.70 -25.56
CA PRO A 102 -30.16 -22.06 -25.42
C PRO A 102 -30.77 -21.56 -24.11
N THR A 103 -32.04 -21.13 -24.15
CA THR A 103 -32.82 -20.74 -22.96
C THR A 103 -33.94 -21.74 -22.65
N PRO A 104 -34.40 -21.88 -21.39
CA PRO A 104 -33.89 -21.21 -20.19
C PRO A 104 -32.55 -21.79 -19.71
N ALA A 105 -31.81 -20.98 -18.95
CA ALA A 105 -30.61 -21.43 -18.23
C ALA A 105 -30.97 -22.55 -17.23
N ASP A 106 -30.05 -23.48 -17.01
CA ASP A 106 -30.27 -24.71 -16.25
C ASP A 106 -28.99 -25.28 -15.64
N GLY A 107 -29.14 -26.08 -14.58
CA GLY A 107 -28.00 -26.63 -13.83
C GLY A 107 -27.19 -25.51 -13.17
N ASP A 108 -25.87 -25.64 -13.24
CA ASP A 108 -24.90 -24.67 -12.70
C ASP A 108 -24.72 -23.43 -13.59
N CYS A 109 -25.48 -23.30 -14.68
CA CYS A 109 -25.46 -22.10 -15.52
C CYS A 109 -26.50 -21.11 -14.99
N SER A 110 -26.13 -20.29 -14.01
CA SER A 110 -26.98 -19.25 -13.45
C SER A 110 -26.97 -18.04 -14.39
N GLY A 111 -28.15 -17.63 -14.91
CA GLY A 111 -28.38 -16.42 -15.71
C GLY A 111 -27.22 -15.89 -16.57
N PRO A 112 -26.35 -15.01 -16.04
CA PRO A 112 -25.19 -14.44 -16.76
C PRO A 112 -24.18 -15.46 -17.30
N GLU A 113 -24.04 -16.63 -16.67
CA GLU A 113 -23.11 -17.70 -17.11
C GLU A 113 -23.62 -18.47 -18.35
N ASN A 114 -24.90 -18.30 -18.71
CA ASN A 114 -25.52 -18.91 -19.88
C ASN A 114 -25.43 -18.00 -21.11
N ASP A 115 -24.27 -17.39 -21.33
CA ASP A 115 -23.93 -16.66 -22.55
C ASP A 115 -22.61 -17.18 -23.13
N TYR A 116 -22.33 -16.88 -24.41
CA TYR A 116 -21.05 -17.19 -25.03
C TYR A 116 -20.18 -15.93 -25.10
N THR A 117 -19.08 -15.90 -24.35
CA THR A 117 -18.20 -14.72 -24.27
C THR A 117 -16.86 -15.02 -24.93
N TYR A 118 -16.53 -14.26 -25.98
CA TYR A 118 -15.27 -14.36 -26.71
C TYR A 118 -14.29 -13.29 -26.27
N ILE A 119 -13.06 -13.70 -25.96
CA ILE A 119 -11.97 -12.82 -25.54
C ILE A 119 -10.73 -13.20 -26.35
N PRO A 120 -10.30 -12.36 -27.31
CA PRO A 120 -9.02 -12.58 -27.99
C PRO A 120 -7.84 -12.19 -27.08
N ASN A 121 -6.70 -12.85 -27.24
CA ASN A 121 -5.45 -12.40 -26.60
C ASN A 121 -4.98 -11.05 -27.22
N ILE A 122 -4.09 -10.33 -26.52
CA ILE A 122 -3.58 -8.99 -26.89
C ILE A 122 -3.03 -8.96 -28.33
N ASP A 123 -2.39 -10.04 -28.76
CA ASP A 123 -1.79 -10.16 -30.10
C ASP A 123 -2.70 -10.88 -31.12
N ASN A 124 -3.95 -11.20 -30.75
CA ASN A 124 -4.90 -11.99 -31.54
C ASN A 124 -4.34 -13.35 -32.01
N SER A 125 -3.35 -13.89 -31.31
CA SER A 125 -2.70 -15.16 -31.62
C SER A 125 -3.43 -16.38 -31.05
N ASP A 126 -4.31 -16.16 -30.06
CA ASP A 126 -5.18 -17.15 -29.44
C ASP A 126 -6.48 -16.48 -28.96
N TYR A 127 -7.46 -17.27 -28.52
CA TYR A 127 -8.73 -16.80 -27.98
C TYR A 127 -9.23 -17.69 -26.85
N ASP A 128 -10.02 -17.10 -25.96
CA ASP A 128 -10.84 -17.81 -24.98
C ASP A 128 -12.33 -17.57 -25.31
N LEU A 129 -13.07 -18.65 -25.56
CA LEU A 129 -14.51 -18.66 -25.79
C LEU A 129 -15.20 -19.36 -24.60
N ASN A 130 -15.71 -18.55 -23.69
CA ASN A 130 -16.38 -18.99 -22.46
C ASN A 130 -17.79 -19.48 -22.74
N PHE A 131 -18.18 -20.59 -22.14
CA PHE A 131 -19.53 -21.14 -22.18
C PHE A 131 -19.80 -22.04 -20.98
N CYS A 132 -21.03 -22.10 -20.50
CA CYS A 132 -21.40 -22.98 -19.39
C CYS A 132 -22.14 -24.24 -19.84
N VAL A 133 -21.98 -25.34 -19.09
CA VAL A 133 -22.72 -26.59 -19.30
C VAL A 133 -23.30 -27.09 -17.98
N GLY A 134 -24.62 -27.31 -17.94
CA GLY A 134 -25.35 -27.54 -16.69
C GLY A 134 -25.37 -28.99 -16.20
N ASN A 135 -25.11 -29.98 -17.05
CA ASN A 135 -24.94 -31.38 -16.66
C ASN A 135 -23.90 -32.05 -17.55
N SER A 136 -22.76 -32.47 -16.98
CA SER A 136 -21.59 -33.07 -17.64
C SER A 136 -21.91 -33.96 -18.85
N PRO A 137 -21.97 -33.40 -20.07
CA PRO A 137 -22.29 -34.16 -21.27
C PRO A 137 -20.99 -34.70 -21.83
N SER A 138 -20.94 -36.00 -22.09
CA SER A 138 -19.90 -36.60 -22.94
C SER A 138 -18.45 -36.38 -22.44
N GLY A 139 -18.23 -36.43 -21.12
CA GLY A 139 -16.88 -36.41 -20.53
C GLY A 139 -16.28 -35.02 -20.30
N LEU A 140 -17.04 -33.94 -20.48
CA LEU A 140 -16.68 -32.60 -20.01
C LEU A 140 -17.23 -32.37 -18.59
N PRO A 141 -16.49 -31.66 -17.70
CA PRO A 141 -17.02 -31.27 -16.40
C PRO A 141 -18.23 -30.35 -16.55
N ASP A 142 -19.12 -30.36 -15.55
CA ASP A 142 -20.19 -29.37 -15.41
C ASP A 142 -19.61 -28.00 -14.98
N GLY A 143 -20.38 -26.95 -15.22
CA GLY A 143 -20.01 -25.57 -14.92
C GLY A 143 -19.45 -24.80 -16.12
N ASN A 144 -18.71 -23.73 -15.82
CA ASN A 144 -18.12 -22.86 -16.82
C ASN A 144 -16.92 -23.54 -17.49
N LEU A 145 -16.83 -23.43 -18.82
CA LEU A 145 -15.81 -24.04 -19.67
C LEU A 145 -15.25 -22.99 -20.62
N VAL A 146 -13.98 -23.15 -21.01
CA VAL A 146 -13.32 -22.27 -21.98
C VAL A 146 -12.83 -23.08 -23.16
N ALA A 147 -13.28 -22.70 -24.35
CA ALA A 147 -12.78 -23.20 -25.61
C ALA A 147 -11.67 -22.27 -26.14
N PHE A 148 -10.53 -22.84 -26.48
CA PHE A 148 -9.38 -22.15 -27.06
C PHE A 148 -8.85 -22.94 -28.25
N SER A 149 -7.84 -22.43 -28.97
CA SER A 149 -7.27 -23.09 -30.17
C SER A 149 -6.85 -24.56 -29.93
N GLY A 150 -6.41 -24.89 -28.72
CA GLY A 150 -5.93 -26.23 -28.35
C GLY A 150 -6.99 -27.19 -27.78
N GLY A 151 -8.25 -26.77 -27.58
CA GLY A 151 -9.30 -27.64 -27.06
C GLY A 151 -10.32 -26.94 -26.14
N ILE A 152 -10.86 -27.68 -25.18
CA ILE A 152 -11.80 -27.19 -24.17
C ILE A 152 -11.22 -27.53 -22.79
N LYS A 153 -11.10 -26.52 -21.92
CA LYS A 153 -10.67 -26.64 -20.51
C LYS A 153 -11.80 -26.21 -19.58
N SER A 154 -11.72 -26.60 -18.30
CA SER A 154 -12.62 -26.05 -17.28
C SER A 154 -12.34 -24.55 -17.14
N GLY A 155 -13.39 -23.74 -17.16
CA GLY A 155 -13.35 -22.31 -16.94
C GLY A 155 -13.42 -22.01 -15.46
N THR A 156 -12.39 -22.39 -14.73
CA THR A 156 -11.95 -21.55 -13.62
C THR A 156 -11.31 -20.33 -14.26
N GLU A 157 -11.74 -19.13 -13.86
CA GLU A 157 -11.24 -17.87 -14.38
C GLU A 157 -9.73 -17.90 -14.62
N SER A 158 -9.34 -17.39 -15.80
CA SER A 158 -8.01 -16.93 -16.20
C SER A 158 -6.79 -17.69 -15.68
N GLY A 159 -5.97 -18.19 -16.62
CA GLY A 159 -4.65 -18.71 -16.29
C GLY A 159 -3.78 -17.66 -15.58
N ALA A 160 -3.53 -17.89 -14.30
CA ALA A 160 -2.32 -17.61 -13.55
C ALA A 160 -2.13 -18.80 -12.57
N PRO A 161 -0.89 -19.16 -12.16
CA PRO A 161 -0.66 -20.31 -11.28
C PRO A 161 -1.44 -20.11 -9.98
N GLU A 162 -1.84 -21.19 -9.29
CA GLU A 162 -2.54 -21.19 -7.97
C GLU A 162 -2.26 -19.91 -7.17
N GLU A 163 -3.09 -18.90 -7.40
CA GLU A 163 -3.17 -17.68 -6.62
C GLU A 163 -4.50 -17.81 -5.93
N ASP A 164 -4.41 -17.84 -4.61
CA ASP A 164 -5.55 -17.88 -3.71
C ASP A 164 -6.61 -16.84 -4.14
N VAL A 165 -7.91 -17.13 -3.94
CA VAL A 165 -9.00 -16.22 -4.34
C VAL A 165 -9.72 -15.70 -3.09
N CYS A 166 -9.54 -14.41 -2.77
CA CYS A 166 -10.23 -13.71 -1.69
C CYS A 166 -11.60 -13.26 -2.17
N ASP A 167 -12.63 -13.41 -1.33
CA ASP A 167 -13.92 -12.72 -1.49
C ASP A 167 -14.30 -12.06 -0.15
N PRO A 168 -14.28 -10.72 -0.03
CA PRO A 168 -14.08 -9.74 -1.10
C PRO A 168 -12.65 -9.78 -1.67
N VAL A 169 -12.51 -9.37 -2.93
CA VAL A 169 -11.21 -9.17 -3.59
C VAL A 169 -10.30 -8.39 -2.65
N CYS A 170 -9.11 -8.92 -2.36
CA CYS A 170 -8.21 -8.28 -1.42
C CYS A 170 -7.82 -6.88 -1.94
N ASP A 171 -7.85 -5.87 -1.08
CA ASP A 171 -7.40 -4.51 -1.41
C ASP A 171 -5.90 -4.50 -1.78
N TYR A 172 -5.46 -3.47 -2.51
CA TYR A 172 -4.04 -3.28 -2.82
C TYR A 172 -3.24 -3.19 -1.52
N GLY A 173 -2.15 -3.96 -1.43
CA GLY A 173 -1.39 -4.15 -0.19
C GLY A 173 -1.64 -5.50 0.48
N TYR A 174 -2.55 -6.33 -0.04
CA TYR A 174 -2.81 -7.70 0.41
C TYR A 174 -2.54 -8.73 -0.71
N ASN A 175 -1.83 -9.81 -0.40
CA ASN A 175 -1.87 -11.08 -1.12
C ASN A 175 -3.14 -11.83 -0.73
N CYS A 176 -3.65 -12.62 -1.65
CA CYS A 176 -4.61 -13.63 -1.25
C CYS A 176 -3.86 -14.82 -0.64
N GLU A 177 -4.32 -15.33 0.50
CA GLU A 177 -4.01 -16.68 0.97
C GLU A 177 -5.31 -17.42 1.32
N GLY A 178 -5.56 -18.56 0.69
CA GLY A 178 -6.85 -19.24 0.69
C GLY A 178 -8.02 -18.34 0.24
N THR A 179 -8.89 -18.00 1.20
CA THR A 179 -10.07 -17.14 1.02
C THR A 179 -9.96 -15.87 1.85
N SER A 180 -8.75 -15.47 2.25
CA SER A 180 -8.52 -14.35 3.16
C SER A 180 -7.43 -13.43 2.63
N CYS A 181 -7.66 -12.14 2.77
CA CYS A 181 -6.70 -11.10 2.42
C CYS A 181 -5.60 -11.08 3.48
N VAL A 182 -4.36 -11.30 3.08
CA VAL A 182 -3.18 -11.26 3.95
C VAL A 182 -2.23 -10.20 3.41
N LEU A 183 -1.61 -9.36 4.23
CA LEU A 183 -0.75 -8.27 3.74
C LEU A 183 0.33 -8.81 2.77
N LYS A 184 0.59 -8.10 1.67
CA LYS A 184 1.71 -8.37 0.76
C LYS A 184 2.97 -8.44 1.61
N ASP A 185 3.63 -9.59 1.61
CA ASP A 185 4.76 -9.91 2.47
C ASP A 185 5.93 -8.91 2.43
N ASN A 186 5.94 -7.98 1.46
CA ASN A 186 7.07 -7.12 1.15
C ASN A 186 6.83 -5.64 1.47
N PHE A 187 5.62 -5.20 1.82
CA PHE A 187 5.29 -3.79 2.05
C PHE A 187 4.32 -3.62 3.22
N PHE A 188 4.67 -2.76 4.18
CA PHE A 188 3.87 -2.50 5.38
C PHE A 188 3.86 -1.01 5.69
N VAL A 189 2.68 -0.47 5.99
CA VAL A 189 2.50 0.93 6.42
C VAL A 189 1.86 0.93 7.79
N SER A 190 2.44 1.69 8.72
CA SER A 190 1.90 1.91 10.06
C SER A 190 1.63 3.40 10.23
N LEU A 191 0.35 3.78 10.26
CA LEU A 191 -0.08 5.17 10.36
C LEU A 191 -0.25 5.59 11.82
N VAL A 192 0.22 6.80 12.12
CA VAL A 192 -0.10 7.54 13.33
C VAL A 192 -1.15 8.58 12.94
N TYR A 193 -2.43 8.18 13.04
CA TYR A 193 -3.56 8.98 12.60
C TYR A 193 -3.59 10.38 13.21
N GLY A 194 -3.88 11.35 12.35
CA GLY A 194 -4.23 12.75 12.63
C GLY A 194 -5.55 12.93 13.38
N SER A 195 -5.78 14.13 13.93
CA SER A 195 -7.15 14.59 14.23
C SER A 195 -7.68 15.35 12.99
N VAL A 196 -8.99 15.51 12.90
CA VAL A 196 -9.75 15.98 11.73
C VAL A 196 -9.60 17.50 11.46
N ASN A 197 -8.57 18.16 12.04
CA ASN A 197 -8.35 19.60 11.89
C ASN A 197 -7.16 19.92 10.98
N TRP A 198 -7.32 20.96 10.17
CA TRP A 198 -6.34 21.51 9.21
C TRP A 198 -5.02 22.03 9.83
N SER A 199 -4.82 21.86 11.13
CA SER A 199 -3.65 22.34 11.88
C SER A 199 -3.09 21.27 12.81
N ASP A 200 -3.34 20.00 12.50
CA ASP A 200 -2.80 18.84 13.21
C ASP A 200 -1.58 18.30 12.43
N ASP A 201 -0.46 19.03 12.41
CA ASP A 201 0.76 18.55 11.75
C ASP A 201 1.42 17.46 12.60
N LYS A 202 1.36 16.21 12.11
CA LYS A 202 2.10 15.07 12.69
C LYS A 202 3.25 14.71 11.77
N GLU A 203 4.45 14.72 12.30
CA GLU A 203 5.66 14.35 11.56
C GLU A 203 6.46 13.34 12.37
N LEU A 204 6.99 12.31 11.72
CA LEU A 204 8.10 11.52 12.28
C LEU A 204 9.37 12.04 11.62
N VAL A 205 10.37 12.43 12.41
CA VAL A 205 11.57 13.16 11.96
C VAL A 205 12.82 12.27 11.96
N ASP A 206 12.91 11.34 12.91
CA ASP A 206 14.07 10.46 13.04
C ASP A 206 13.71 9.06 13.57
N LEU A 207 14.53 8.07 13.23
CA LEU A 207 14.34 6.67 13.57
C LEU A 207 15.58 6.08 14.25
N THR A 208 15.32 5.25 15.25
CA THR A 208 16.33 4.34 15.82
C THR A 208 15.70 2.98 16.06
N SER A 209 16.51 1.96 16.32
CA SER A 209 15.99 0.60 16.46
C SER A 209 16.85 -0.25 17.39
N ASP A 210 16.23 -1.24 18.04
CA ASP A 210 16.92 -2.32 18.74
C ASP A 210 16.59 -3.67 18.11
N SER A 211 16.90 -4.80 18.75
CA SER A 211 16.64 -6.12 18.15
C SER A 211 15.17 -6.43 17.85
N GLN A 212 14.22 -5.79 18.54
CA GLN A 212 12.79 -6.10 18.44
C GLN A 212 11.93 -4.93 17.96
N TYR A 213 12.34 -3.69 18.25
CA TYR A 213 11.50 -2.52 18.09
C TYR A 213 12.15 -1.44 17.22
N ILE A 214 11.30 -0.67 16.54
CA ILE A 214 11.66 0.62 15.93
C ILE A 214 11.07 1.71 16.80
N TYR A 215 11.86 2.74 17.04
CA TYR A 215 11.44 3.92 17.76
C TYR A 215 11.54 5.10 16.81
N ALA A 216 10.41 5.78 16.61
CA ALA A 216 10.34 6.99 15.83
C ALA A 216 10.11 8.18 16.77
N ALA A 217 10.87 9.25 16.57
CA ALA A 217 10.63 10.53 17.21
C ALA A 217 10.13 11.53 16.18
N GLY A 218 9.30 12.46 16.64
CA GLY A 218 8.86 13.57 15.83
C GLY A 218 7.87 14.44 16.60
N ASN A 219 6.89 14.99 15.90
CA ASN A 219 6.06 16.08 16.36
C ASN A 219 4.58 15.79 16.14
N ASN A 220 3.74 16.45 16.93
CA ASN A 220 2.30 16.35 16.89
C ASN A 220 1.71 17.71 17.30
N GLU A 221 0.93 18.34 16.45
CA GLU A 221 0.13 19.52 16.82
C GLU A 221 -1.20 19.06 17.48
N LEU A 222 -1.61 19.75 18.56
CA LEU A 222 -2.92 19.67 19.25
C LEU A 222 -3.27 18.46 20.16
N GLU A 223 -2.47 17.39 20.27
CA GLU A 223 -2.68 16.38 21.35
C GLU A 223 -2.18 16.87 22.73
N GLY A 224 -1.49 18.01 22.80
CA GLY A 224 -1.07 18.69 24.02
C GLY A 224 -1.52 20.16 24.10
N ALA A 225 -1.31 20.79 25.26
CA ALA A 225 -1.83 22.13 25.57
C ALA A 225 -1.06 23.29 24.89
N GLY A 226 -0.38 23.04 23.76
CA GLY A 226 0.65 23.88 23.13
C GLY A 226 0.47 24.09 21.63
N GLN A 227 1.49 24.69 20.98
CA GLN A 227 1.51 24.93 19.52
C GLN A 227 2.09 23.76 18.72
N LEU A 228 3.02 22.99 19.30
CA LEU A 228 3.70 21.83 18.73
C LEU A 228 4.16 20.96 19.92
N ASP A 229 3.84 19.68 19.92
CA ASP A 229 4.20 18.74 20.99
C ASP A 229 5.07 17.60 20.48
N GLY A 230 6.08 17.21 21.27
CA GLY A 230 7.01 16.15 20.89
C GLY A 230 6.37 14.78 20.99
N MET A 231 6.66 13.86 20.09
CA MET A 231 6.08 12.52 20.08
C MET A 231 7.15 11.44 19.93
N ILE A 232 7.01 10.35 20.68
CA ILE A 232 7.77 9.12 20.48
C ILE A 232 6.80 7.97 20.26
N VAL A 233 7.05 7.19 19.21
CA VAL A 233 6.25 6.01 18.85
C VAL A 233 7.17 4.79 18.80
N LYS A 234 6.73 3.70 19.44
CA LYS A 234 7.41 2.41 19.49
C LYS A 234 6.61 1.41 18.65
N TYR A 235 7.28 0.83 17.65
CA TYR A 235 6.71 -0.15 16.72
C TYR A 235 7.38 -1.51 16.91
N ASP A 236 6.60 -2.58 16.88
CA ASP A 236 7.12 -3.93 16.76
C ASP A 236 7.63 -4.18 15.32
N LYS A 237 8.85 -4.72 15.18
CA LYS A 237 9.48 -4.91 13.85
C LYS A 237 8.82 -5.99 13.01
N ASP A 238 8.19 -6.97 13.66
CA ASP A 238 7.60 -8.12 13.00
C ASP A 238 6.19 -7.80 12.53
N SER A 239 5.34 -7.27 13.42
CA SER A 239 3.95 -6.93 13.12
C SER A 239 3.75 -5.53 12.53
N MET A 240 4.74 -4.63 12.65
CA MET A 240 4.62 -3.20 12.33
C MET A 240 3.54 -2.46 13.14
N SER A 241 3.01 -3.07 14.21
CA SER A 241 2.01 -2.43 15.08
C SER A 241 2.65 -1.47 16.07
N ILE A 242 1.94 -0.38 16.38
CA ILE A 242 2.31 0.54 17.47
C ILE A 242 2.12 -0.17 18.81
N GLU A 243 3.20 -0.43 19.55
CA GLU A 243 3.13 -0.96 20.91
C GLU A 243 2.92 0.13 21.96
N ALA A 244 3.52 1.29 21.74
CA ALA A 244 3.39 2.44 22.62
C ALA A 244 3.55 3.74 21.84
N LYS A 245 2.74 4.74 22.16
CA LYS A 245 2.84 6.11 21.68
C LYS A 245 2.81 7.01 22.89
N ARG A 246 3.70 8.00 22.95
CA ARG A 246 3.63 9.05 23.96
C ARG A 246 3.90 10.41 23.35
N VAL A 247 3.01 11.35 23.68
CA VAL A 247 3.16 12.77 23.37
C VAL A 247 3.67 13.49 24.62
N TYR A 248 4.63 14.37 24.44
CA TYR A 248 5.29 15.18 25.43
C TYR A 248 4.99 16.63 25.10
N GLY A 249 4.01 17.19 25.81
CA GLY A 249 3.48 18.51 25.54
C GLY A 249 3.40 19.42 26.75
N GLY A 250 3.14 20.69 26.48
CA GLY A 250 3.05 21.78 27.47
C GLY A 250 2.49 23.06 26.83
N ALA A 251 2.57 24.21 27.51
CA ALA A 251 2.13 25.49 26.91
C ALA A 251 3.13 26.07 25.88
N GLY A 252 4.26 25.39 25.65
CA GLY A 252 5.34 25.81 24.74
C GLY A 252 5.39 24.99 23.46
N LYS A 253 6.41 25.22 22.63
CA LYS A 253 6.81 24.33 21.54
C LYS A 253 7.75 23.25 22.10
N ASP A 254 7.40 21.99 21.88
CA ASP A 254 8.17 20.80 22.17
C ASP A 254 8.40 20.07 20.83
N ASP A 255 9.64 20.00 20.35
CA ASP A 255 10.01 19.49 19.02
C ASP A 255 11.09 18.43 19.17
N LEU A 256 10.89 17.22 18.65
CA LEU A 256 11.88 16.13 18.74
C LEU A 256 12.45 15.84 17.35
N GLU A 257 13.68 16.31 17.09
CA GLU A 257 14.29 16.24 15.76
C GLU A 257 15.24 15.05 15.56
N SER A 258 15.75 14.43 16.64
CA SER A 258 16.64 13.29 16.52
C SER A 258 16.52 12.33 17.70
N ILE A 259 16.71 11.03 17.45
CA ILE A 259 16.58 9.97 18.45
C ILE A 259 17.69 8.92 18.31
N VAL A 260 18.21 8.47 19.45
CA VAL A 260 19.09 7.29 19.52
C VAL A 260 18.69 6.38 20.67
N GLU A 261 18.83 5.08 20.47
CA GLU A 261 18.62 4.09 21.52
C GLU A 261 19.94 3.74 22.22
N GLN A 262 19.96 3.51 23.53
CA GLN A 262 21.08 2.85 24.21
C GLN A 262 20.58 2.06 25.42
N GLY A 263 20.87 0.76 25.44
CA GLY A 263 20.50 -0.11 26.57
C GLY A 263 18.99 -0.11 26.79
N ASP A 264 18.54 0.28 27.99
CA ASP A 264 17.11 0.37 28.34
C ASP A 264 16.49 1.75 28.06
N TYR A 265 17.24 2.68 27.45
CA TYR A 265 16.84 4.08 27.31
C TYR A 265 16.83 4.57 25.87
N LEU A 266 15.99 5.58 25.62
CA LEU A 266 16.01 6.41 24.42
C LEU A 266 16.51 7.79 24.79
N TYR A 267 17.26 8.40 23.88
CA TYR A 267 17.75 9.76 24.02
C TYR A 267 17.27 10.56 22.82
N THR A 268 16.70 11.74 23.06
CA THR A 268 16.28 12.64 22.00
C THR A 268 16.95 14.00 22.10
N ALA A 269 17.14 14.64 20.95
CA ALA A 269 17.60 16.01 20.84
C ALA A 269 16.53 16.84 20.12
N GLY A 270 16.30 18.06 20.60
CA GLY A 270 15.26 18.92 20.07
C GLY A 270 14.98 20.12 20.98
N THR A 271 13.76 20.64 20.96
CA THR A 271 13.33 21.72 21.85
C THR A 271 12.28 21.25 22.85
N VAL A 272 12.35 21.73 24.09
CA VAL A 272 11.36 21.39 25.14
C VAL A 272 10.95 22.65 25.91
N ASN A 273 9.64 22.77 26.19
CA ASN A 273 9.01 23.72 27.12
C ASN A 273 9.48 25.17 27.00
N SER A 274 9.29 25.79 25.83
CA SER A 274 9.58 27.22 25.68
C SER A 274 8.64 27.83 24.67
N GLY A 275 8.37 29.13 24.78
CA GLY A 275 7.58 29.87 23.79
C GLY A 275 8.21 29.87 22.39
N ALA A 276 8.00 30.91 21.59
CA ALA A 276 8.31 30.94 20.15
C ALA A 276 9.77 30.67 19.67
N SER A 277 10.75 30.28 20.52
CA SER A 277 12.14 30.06 20.09
C SER A 277 12.85 28.82 20.62
N GLY A 278 12.24 27.94 21.44
CA GLY A 278 12.90 26.68 21.81
C GLY A 278 14.13 26.83 22.73
N ASN A 279 14.18 26.16 23.87
CA ASN A 279 15.48 25.83 24.46
C ASN A 279 15.92 24.47 23.90
N ALA A 280 17.14 24.40 23.39
CA ALA A 280 17.76 23.13 23.05
C ALA A 280 17.70 22.21 24.26
N SER A 281 17.40 20.94 24.00
CA SER A 281 17.24 19.93 25.04
C SER A 281 17.85 18.61 24.62
N LEU A 282 18.38 17.90 25.61
CA LEU A 282 18.77 16.50 25.52
C LEU A 282 17.95 15.75 26.57
N THR A 283 17.12 14.82 26.11
CA THR A 283 16.11 14.20 26.96
C THR A 283 16.24 12.68 26.94
N LYS A 284 16.11 12.05 28.11
CA LYS A 284 16.25 10.61 28.34
C LYS A 284 14.90 10.01 28.71
N TYR A 285 14.53 8.93 28.04
CA TYR A 285 13.28 8.20 28.23
C TYR A 285 13.53 6.72 28.47
N ASN A 286 12.64 6.04 29.17
CA ASN A 286 12.67 4.59 29.32
C ASN A 286 12.05 3.93 28.07
N LYS A 287 12.72 2.94 27.48
CA LYS A 287 12.22 2.23 26.29
C LYS A 287 10.94 1.44 26.51
N SER A 288 10.75 0.92 27.72
CA SER A 288 9.67 -0.03 28.02
C SER A 288 8.29 0.63 28.03
N ASP A 289 8.19 1.85 28.59
CA ASP A 289 6.93 2.57 28.79
C ASP A 289 6.96 4.00 28.24
N LEU A 290 8.06 4.37 27.55
CA LEU A 290 8.30 5.71 27.05
C LEU A 290 8.15 6.76 28.17
N SER A 291 8.53 6.47 29.42
CA SER A 291 8.49 7.48 30.50
C SER A 291 9.69 8.39 30.46
N LEU A 292 9.45 9.68 30.67
CA LEU A 292 10.51 10.68 30.83
C LEU A 292 11.32 10.36 32.09
N VAL A 293 12.62 10.14 31.93
CA VAL A 293 13.56 9.85 33.03
C VAL A 293 14.26 11.13 33.48
N SER A 294 14.81 11.88 32.53
CA SER A 294 15.51 13.14 32.80
C SER A 294 15.57 14.02 31.56
N ALA A 295 15.51 15.33 31.72
CA ALA A 295 15.68 16.31 30.65
C ALA A 295 16.76 17.32 31.03
N LEU A 296 17.67 17.62 30.10
CA LEU A 296 18.71 18.62 30.24
C LEU A 296 18.46 19.76 29.25
N SER A 297 18.35 20.99 29.74
CA SER A 297 18.36 22.17 28.87
C SER A 297 19.80 22.57 28.51
N LEU A 298 20.04 22.72 27.21
CA LEU A 298 21.33 23.10 26.62
C LEU A 298 21.42 24.61 26.35
N GLY A 299 20.38 25.37 26.71
CA GLY A 299 20.27 26.82 26.53
C GLY A 299 19.43 27.23 25.32
N SER A 300 19.29 28.55 25.12
CA SER A 300 18.54 29.12 23.99
C SER A 300 19.35 29.00 22.70
N SER A 301 19.04 28.04 21.85
CA SER A 301 19.56 28.01 20.49
C SER A 301 18.46 28.44 19.55
N GLY A 302 18.59 29.61 18.93
CA GLY A 302 17.79 29.96 17.75
C GLY A 302 18.16 29.12 16.51
N SER A 303 18.61 27.89 16.72
CA SER A 303 19.03 26.94 15.69
C SER A 303 17.87 26.03 15.36
N SER A 304 17.66 25.79 14.08
CA SER A 304 16.60 24.94 13.52
C SER A 304 17.12 23.55 13.14
N SER A 305 18.17 23.08 13.82
CA SER A 305 18.76 21.77 13.53
C SER A 305 19.39 21.20 14.77
N TYR A 306 18.86 20.04 15.20
CA TYR A 306 19.41 19.21 16.25
C TYR A 306 19.75 17.84 15.66
N THR A 307 20.91 17.32 16.02
CA THR A 307 21.38 16.02 15.54
C THR A 307 22.04 15.28 16.68
N LEU A 308 21.71 14.00 16.80
CA LEU A 308 22.18 13.14 17.87
C LEU A 308 22.77 11.86 17.28
N THR A 309 23.92 11.44 17.79
CA THR A 309 24.48 10.11 17.52
C THR A 309 25.13 9.58 18.79
N ARG A 310 25.56 8.31 18.78
CA ARG A 310 26.17 7.67 19.95
C ARG A 310 27.26 6.68 19.57
N ASP A 311 28.17 6.42 20.51
CA ASP A 311 28.91 5.16 20.55
C ASP A 311 28.56 4.39 21.82
N ASP A 312 29.37 3.39 22.18
CA ASP A 312 29.14 2.55 23.36
C ASP A 312 29.31 3.28 24.69
N ASN A 313 29.91 4.48 24.68
CA ASN A 313 30.29 5.20 25.90
C ASN A 313 29.60 6.56 26.02
N TYR A 314 29.36 7.25 24.90
CA TYR A 314 28.93 8.63 24.90
C TYR A 314 27.86 8.94 23.86
N LEU A 315 27.10 9.99 24.19
CA LEU A 315 26.18 10.69 23.31
C LEU A 315 26.88 11.89 22.70
N TYR A 316 26.70 12.10 21.39
CA TYR A 316 27.25 13.23 20.65
C TYR A 316 26.09 14.03 20.08
N ILE A 317 25.96 15.27 20.54
CA ILE A 317 24.86 16.15 20.16
C ILE A 317 25.39 17.40 19.44
N GLY A 318 24.81 17.70 18.29
CA GLY A 318 25.04 18.93 17.54
C GLY A 318 23.92 19.93 17.78
N VAL A 319 24.27 21.11 18.26
CA VAL A 319 23.34 22.24 18.45
C VAL A 319 23.97 23.49 17.86
N GLY A 320 23.35 24.05 16.82
CA GLY A 320 23.92 25.16 16.08
C GLY A 320 25.31 24.79 15.55
N ASN A 321 26.35 25.55 15.91
CA ASN A 321 27.72 25.25 15.50
C ASN A 321 28.53 24.44 16.52
N THR A 322 27.91 23.93 17.58
CA THR A 322 28.62 23.28 18.70
C THR A 322 28.30 21.80 18.75
N VAL A 323 29.33 20.97 18.94
CA VAL A 323 29.18 19.56 19.27
C VAL A 323 29.53 19.37 20.74
N MET A 324 28.59 18.80 21.48
CA MET A 324 28.76 18.43 22.89
C MET A 324 28.76 16.92 23.03
N VAL A 325 29.52 16.42 24.00
CA VAL A 325 29.65 15.00 24.31
C VAL A 325 29.19 14.77 25.74
N TYR A 326 28.21 13.91 25.91
CA TYR A 326 27.61 13.57 27.20
C TYR A 326 27.80 12.08 27.50
N ASP A 327 27.88 11.72 28.77
CA ASP A 327 27.63 10.34 29.17
C ASP A 327 26.12 10.02 29.16
N PHE A 328 25.78 8.75 29.39
CA PHE A 328 24.39 8.28 29.41
C PHE A 328 23.57 8.75 30.62
N ASP A 329 24.21 9.40 31.60
CA ASP A 329 23.59 10.07 32.74
C ASP A 329 23.46 11.60 32.51
N LEU A 330 23.73 12.06 31.28
CA LEU A 330 23.63 13.44 30.84
C LEU A 330 24.64 14.39 31.51
N ASN A 331 25.79 13.88 31.95
CA ASN A 331 26.91 14.72 32.38
C ASN A 331 27.76 15.13 31.18
N LEU A 332 28.02 16.43 31.05
CA LEU A 332 28.87 16.96 29.98
C LEU A 332 30.32 16.50 30.18
N ILE A 333 30.86 15.81 29.17
CA ILE A 333 32.24 15.32 29.15
C ILE A 333 33.16 16.33 28.46
N LYS A 334 32.74 16.85 27.31
CA LYS A 334 33.50 17.82 26.51
C LYS A 334 32.60 18.47 25.47
N GLN A 335 33.04 19.61 24.94
CA GLN A 335 32.39 20.29 23.84
C GLN A 335 33.40 21.03 22.98
N ASN A 336 33.08 21.24 21.72
CA ASN A 336 33.82 22.13 20.84
C ASN A 336 32.88 22.84 19.86
N SER A 337 33.21 24.08 19.51
CA SER A 337 32.45 24.88 18.54
C SER A 337 33.21 24.98 17.23
N TYR A 338 32.48 24.82 16.13
CA TYR A 338 32.98 24.88 14.77
C TYR A 338 32.50 26.15 14.07
N THR A 339 33.00 26.37 12.85
CA THR A 339 32.75 27.59 12.09
C THR A 339 31.28 27.72 11.65
N ASN A 340 30.65 26.61 11.26
CA ASN A 340 29.33 26.58 10.62
C ASN A 340 28.31 25.81 11.45
N SER A 341 27.02 26.02 11.19
CA SER A 341 25.95 25.24 11.83
C SER A 341 26.05 23.77 11.39
N ILE A 342 26.11 22.88 12.36
CA ILE A 342 26.10 21.43 12.17
C ILE A 342 24.67 21.01 11.81
N THR A 343 24.53 20.25 10.74
CA THR A 343 23.23 19.73 10.27
C THR A 343 23.11 18.21 10.41
N SER A 344 24.24 17.53 10.56
CA SER A 344 24.28 16.11 10.92
C SER A 344 25.62 15.71 11.53
N ILE A 345 25.56 14.69 12.39
CA ILE A 345 26.73 14.02 12.96
C ILE A 345 26.58 12.54 12.70
N THR A 346 27.60 11.94 12.08
CA THR A 346 27.74 10.49 11.98
C THR A 346 29.04 10.06 12.64
N ILE A 347 29.10 8.83 13.14
CA ILE A 347 30.24 8.32 13.89
C ILE A 347 30.78 7.05 13.26
N ASP A 348 32.11 6.95 13.19
CA ASP A 348 32.77 5.70 12.81
C ASP A 348 34.18 5.63 13.44
N GLY A 349 34.50 4.47 14.02
CA GLY A 349 35.83 4.19 14.56
C GLY A 349 36.27 5.18 15.65
N ASN A 350 37.26 6.04 15.36
CA ASN A 350 37.75 7.10 16.25
C ASN A 350 37.43 8.52 15.75
N TYR A 351 36.50 8.65 14.79
CA TYR A 351 36.15 9.94 14.21
C TYR A 351 34.65 10.22 14.24
N LEU A 352 34.32 11.51 14.29
CA LEU A 352 33.02 12.07 13.97
C LEU A 352 33.10 12.67 12.56
N TYR A 353 32.06 12.43 11.77
CA TYR A 353 31.88 12.99 10.44
C TYR A 353 30.72 13.98 10.51
N LEU A 354 31.03 15.27 10.36
CA LEU A 354 30.06 16.34 10.51
C LEU A 354 29.74 16.91 9.13
N ALA A 355 28.45 17.03 8.83
CA ALA A 355 28.01 17.94 7.77
C ALA A 355 27.59 19.26 8.43
N SER A 356 28.04 20.35 7.84
CA SER A 356 27.70 21.69 8.28
C SER A 356 27.45 22.58 7.08
N SER A 357 26.69 23.66 7.28
CA SER A 357 26.32 24.54 6.19
C SER A 357 26.35 26.01 6.60
N ALA A 358 26.73 26.85 5.64
CA ALA A 358 26.77 28.31 5.78
C ALA A 358 26.46 28.97 4.44
N GLY A 359 25.26 29.55 4.32
CA GLY A 359 24.73 30.03 3.05
C GLY A 359 24.74 28.92 1.99
N ASN A 360 25.36 29.16 0.83
CA ASN A 360 25.38 28.20 -0.28
C ASN A 360 26.63 27.29 -0.26
N LYS A 361 27.18 27.01 0.92
CA LYS A 361 28.34 26.12 1.09
C LYS A 361 28.03 25.01 2.09
N ILE A 362 28.37 23.79 1.70
CA ILE A 362 28.39 22.60 2.55
C ILE A 362 29.84 22.37 2.96
N THR A 363 30.09 22.24 4.25
CA THR A 363 31.40 21.95 4.81
C THR A 363 31.33 20.63 5.55
N THR A 364 32.23 19.73 5.18
CA THR A 364 32.38 18.40 5.77
C THR A 364 33.61 18.38 6.64
N LEU A 365 33.48 17.86 7.85
CA LEU A 365 34.56 17.81 8.85
C LEU A 365 34.74 16.37 9.32
N LYS A 366 35.99 15.93 9.37
CA LYS A 366 36.40 14.71 10.05
C LYS A 366 37.07 15.14 11.34
N VAL A 367 36.49 14.78 12.47
CA VAL A 367 36.89 15.25 13.80
C VAL A 367 37.30 14.07 14.65
N ASP A 368 38.47 14.13 15.28
CA ASP A 368 38.88 13.12 16.26
C ASP A 368 37.97 13.22 17.51
N LYS A 369 37.25 12.13 17.84
CA LYS A 369 36.29 12.14 18.97
C LYS A 369 36.95 12.29 20.33
N ASN A 370 38.24 11.99 20.47
CA ASN A 370 38.96 12.11 21.74
C ASN A 370 39.36 13.57 22.00
N THR A 371 39.96 14.22 21.01
CA THR A 371 40.49 15.60 21.12
C THR A 371 39.50 16.67 20.69
N MET A 372 38.44 16.32 19.96
CA MET A 372 37.51 17.23 19.28
C MET A 372 38.18 18.15 18.24
N SER A 373 39.38 17.80 17.78
CA SER A 373 40.11 18.55 16.75
C SER A 373 39.73 18.09 15.35
N VAL A 374 39.64 19.04 14.41
CA VAL A 374 39.46 18.76 12.99
C VAL A 374 40.73 18.10 12.45
N ASP A 375 40.58 16.87 11.95
CA ASP A 375 41.63 16.09 11.28
C ASP A 375 41.68 16.40 9.78
N SER A 376 40.50 16.52 9.15
CA SER A 376 40.37 16.90 7.74
C SER A 376 39.09 17.69 7.53
N GLU A 377 39.10 18.57 6.53
CA GLU A 377 37.97 19.43 6.17
C GLU A 377 37.89 19.54 4.65
N ASN A 378 36.66 19.48 4.13
CA ASN A 378 36.39 19.81 2.74
C ASN A 378 35.14 20.68 2.65
N ALA A 379 35.23 21.77 1.89
CA ALA A 379 34.11 22.64 1.61
C ALA A 379 33.70 22.51 0.14
N TYR A 380 32.43 22.18 -0.08
CA TYR A 380 31.79 22.18 -1.37
C TYR A 380 30.88 23.41 -1.48
N GLY A 381 31.20 24.32 -2.41
CA GLY A 381 30.46 25.58 -2.63
C GLY A 381 29.74 25.64 -3.98
N ARG A 382 28.68 26.45 -4.06
CA ARG A 382 27.80 26.57 -5.25
C ARG A 382 27.41 28.00 -5.66
N THR A 383 26.88 28.10 -6.88
CA THR A 383 26.16 29.27 -7.47
C THR A 383 24.63 29.27 -7.21
N GLY A 384 24.04 28.15 -6.74
CA GLY A 384 22.61 28.00 -6.43
C GLY A 384 22.27 28.05 -4.93
N ILE A 385 20.98 27.90 -4.57
CA ILE A 385 20.50 27.95 -3.18
C ILE A 385 20.55 26.55 -2.57
N ILE A 386 21.10 26.46 -1.36
CA ILE A 386 21.11 25.27 -0.52
C ILE A 386 19.98 25.40 0.49
N PHE A 387 19.12 24.39 0.61
CA PHE A 387 18.03 24.40 1.58
C PHE A 387 18.53 23.94 2.95
N PHE A 388 18.08 24.65 3.99
CA PHE A 388 18.37 24.36 5.38
C PHE A 388 17.06 23.90 6.04
N PRO A 389 17.06 22.90 6.94
CA PRO A 389 18.17 22.11 7.50
C PRO A 389 18.35 20.72 6.86
N THR A 390 18.18 20.59 5.54
CA THR A 390 17.99 19.29 4.86
C THR A 390 19.25 18.46 4.61
N PHE A 391 20.44 18.90 5.07
CA PHE A 391 21.68 18.17 4.81
C PHE A 391 22.03 17.17 5.91
N ARG A 392 22.09 15.91 5.52
CA ARG A 392 22.40 14.78 6.38
C ARG A 392 23.65 14.05 5.91
N GLY A 393 24.27 13.31 6.82
CA GLY A 393 25.51 12.61 6.63
C GLY A 393 25.34 11.13 6.92
N SER A 394 25.99 10.28 6.14
CA SER A 394 26.00 8.85 6.35
C SER A 394 27.37 8.28 6.00
N VAL A 395 27.89 7.36 6.81
CA VAL A 395 29.26 6.85 6.70
C VAL A 395 29.26 5.34 6.58
N ASP A 396 30.18 4.81 5.77
CA ASP A 396 30.45 3.38 5.68
C ASP A 396 31.94 3.09 5.90
N ASP A 397 32.40 1.87 5.60
CA ASP A 397 33.80 1.46 5.76
C ASP A 397 34.81 2.37 5.05
N SER A 398 34.49 2.86 3.86
CA SER A 398 35.39 3.57 2.93
C SER A 398 34.96 5.00 2.59
N TYR A 399 33.68 5.32 2.68
CA TYR A 399 33.12 6.57 2.18
C TYR A 399 32.29 7.33 3.21
N TYR A 400 32.26 8.65 3.05
CA TYR A 400 31.33 9.54 3.72
C TYR A 400 30.42 10.17 2.67
N TYR A 401 29.11 10.00 2.83
CA TYR A 401 28.09 10.58 1.97
C TYR A 401 27.44 11.75 2.67
N VAL A 402 27.27 12.84 1.93
CA VAL A 402 26.47 13.99 2.36
C VAL A 402 25.39 14.23 1.34
N TYR A 403 24.15 14.26 1.80
CA TYR A 403 22.98 14.37 0.94
C TYR A 403 22.01 15.41 1.47
N GLY A 404 21.18 15.95 0.58
CA GLY A 404 20.19 16.98 0.91
C GLY A 404 19.61 17.64 -0.34
N GLN A 405 18.98 18.80 -0.16
CA GLN A 405 18.22 19.46 -1.22
C GLN A 405 18.88 20.74 -1.75
N ILE A 406 18.72 20.98 -3.05
CA ILE A 406 19.32 22.10 -3.78
C ILE A 406 18.34 22.72 -4.78
N ILE A 407 18.48 24.01 -5.08
CA ILE A 407 17.83 24.69 -6.21
C ILE A 407 18.88 25.31 -7.14
N GLY A 408 18.61 25.23 -8.44
CA GLY A 408 19.34 25.96 -9.49
C GLY A 408 20.51 25.21 -10.12
N GLU A 409 20.70 23.93 -9.78
CA GLU A 409 21.55 23.00 -10.55
C GLU A 409 20.76 21.73 -10.84
N GLY A 410 20.65 21.37 -12.13
CA GLY A 410 19.85 20.23 -12.58
C GLY A 410 18.62 20.68 -13.38
N PRO A 411 17.67 19.76 -13.59
CA PRO A 411 16.31 20.07 -14.02
C PRO A 411 15.63 21.18 -13.18
N ALA A 412 14.56 21.77 -13.71
CA ALA A 412 13.83 22.85 -13.02
C ALA A 412 13.26 22.37 -11.67
N GLY A 413 13.21 23.25 -10.65
CA GLY A 413 12.67 22.89 -9.33
C GLY A 413 13.75 22.59 -8.26
N ARG A 414 13.30 22.01 -7.14
CA ARG A 414 14.17 21.45 -6.09
C ARG A 414 14.69 20.09 -6.56
N ASN A 415 15.95 19.80 -6.28
CA ASN A 415 16.60 18.55 -6.65
C ASN A 415 17.33 17.95 -5.44
N GLY A 416 17.46 16.63 -5.42
CA GLY A 416 18.33 15.90 -4.50
C GLY A 416 19.80 15.97 -4.92
N LEU A 417 20.68 16.12 -3.94
CA LEU A 417 22.13 16.08 -4.10
C LEU A 417 22.71 14.95 -3.26
N ILE A 418 23.60 14.15 -3.85
CA ILE A 418 24.49 13.24 -3.12
C ILE A 418 25.94 13.61 -3.44
N LEU A 419 26.72 13.85 -2.40
CA LEU A 419 28.17 14.04 -2.45
C LEU A 419 28.83 12.81 -1.82
N LYS A 420 29.83 12.25 -2.49
CA LYS A 420 30.62 11.11 -2.02
C LYS A 420 32.05 11.56 -1.77
N TYR A 421 32.51 11.38 -0.54
CA TYR A 421 33.86 11.70 -0.11
C TYR A 421 34.64 10.44 0.25
N ASP A 422 35.95 10.48 0.01
CA ASP A 422 36.87 9.52 0.63
C ASP A 422 36.90 9.78 2.14
N LYS A 423 36.63 8.75 2.92
CA LYS A 423 36.52 8.88 4.38
C LYS A 423 37.86 9.17 5.06
N SER A 424 38.98 8.87 4.41
CA SER A 424 40.31 9.03 4.99
C SER A 424 40.75 10.49 5.03
N ASP A 425 40.52 11.25 3.97
CA ASP A 425 41.00 12.63 3.78
C ASP A 425 39.91 13.65 3.39
N LEU A 426 38.65 13.21 3.27
CA LEU A 426 37.51 14.01 2.78
C LEU A 426 37.72 14.59 1.38
N SER A 427 38.51 13.95 0.52
CA SER A 427 38.56 14.29 -0.90
C SER A 427 37.22 13.96 -1.57
N LEU A 428 36.68 14.90 -2.35
CA LEU A 428 35.42 14.70 -3.07
C LEU A 428 35.64 13.73 -4.24
N LEU A 429 35.05 12.54 -4.17
CA LEU A 429 35.18 11.48 -5.17
C LEU A 429 34.06 11.54 -6.23
N GLY A 430 32.87 11.98 -5.84
CA GLY A 430 31.72 11.97 -6.72
C GLY A 430 30.62 12.93 -6.29
N LYS A 431 29.85 13.39 -7.28
CA LYS A 431 28.64 14.20 -7.10
C LYS A 431 27.57 13.65 -8.03
N LYS A 432 26.35 13.50 -7.51
CA LYS A 432 25.17 13.21 -8.31
C LYS A 432 24.01 14.09 -7.90
N ILE A 433 23.26 14.55 -8.90
CA ILE A 433 22.01 15.28 -8.72
C ILE A 433 20.89 14.36 -9.21
N TYR A 434 19.87 14.20 -8.39
CA TYR A 434 18.66 13.43 -8.68
C TYR A 434 17.48 14.39 -8.69
N GLY A 435 16.74 14.41 -9.79
CA GLY A 435 15.57 15.25 -9.93
C GLY A 435 15.04 15.24 -11.37
N SER A 436 13.87 15.81 -11.53
CA SER A 436 12.99 15.85 -12.69
C SER A 436 12.64 17.30 -13.00
N ALA A 437 11.81 17.55 -14.03
CA ALA A 437 11.37 18.91 -14.33
C ALA A 437 10.50 19.55 -13.22
N ASP A 438 10.03 18.72 -12.27
CA ASP A 438 9.17 19.07 -11.16
C ASP A 438 9.95 19.21 -9.85
N THR A 439 9.27 19.54 -8.74
CA THR A 439 9.93 19.75 -7.45
C THR A 439 10.18 18.42 -6.76
N ASP A 440 11.44 17.97 -6.74
CA ASP A 440 11.84 16.73 -6.07
C ASP A 440 12.43 17.00 -4.69
N TYR A 441 11.73 16.51 -3.67
CA TYR A 441 12.13 16.52 -2.29
C TYR A 441 12.90 15.25 -1.95
N PHE A 442 14.21 15.38 -1.82
CA PHE A 442 15.06 14.30 -1.31
C PHE A 442 15.04 14.31 0.21
N GLY A 443 14.58 13.23 0.82
CA GLY A 443 14.30 13.17 2.25
C GLY A 443 15.35 12.42 3.06
N SER A 444 15.58 11.16 2.71
CA SER A 444 16.48 10.28 3.48
C SER A 444 17.36 9.41 2.57
N LEU A 445 18.50 8.96 3.11
CA LEU A 445 19.45 8.09 2.40
C LEU A 445 19.95 6.97 3.31
N CYS A 446 19.66 5.74 2.92
CA CYS A 446 20.04 4.54 3.63
C CYS A 446 21.15 3.77 2.93
N LEU A 447 22.06 3.19 3.71
CA LEU A 447 23.15 2.36 3.22
C LEU A 447 22.80 0.88 3.37
N SER A 448 23.02 0.09 2.32
CA SER A 448 23.00 -1.37 2.44
C SER A 448 23.83 -2.03 1.35
N GLY A 449 24.78 -2.88 1.77
CA GLY A 449 25.61 -3.64 0.84
C GLY A 449 26.23 -2.73 -0.21
N GLU A 450 26.10 -3.04 -1.50
CA GLU A 450 26.65 -2.21 -2.58
C GLU A 450 25.74 -1.02 -3.00
N PHE A 451 24.62 -0.82 -2.31
CA PHE A 451 23.58 0.14 -2.70
C PHE A 451 23.36 1.26 -1.69
N LEU A 452 22.91 2.40 -2.20
CA LEU A 452 22.25 3.47 -1.45
C LEU A 452 20.76 3.43 -1.80
N TYR A 453 19.92 3.58 -0.79
CA TYR A 453 18.47 3.69 -0.94
C TYR A 453 18.08 5.12 -0.60
N ALA A 454 17.74 5.89 -1.61
CA ALA A 454 17.28 7.26 -1.47
C ALA A 454 15.76 7.28 -1.49
N VAL A 455 15.14 7.90 -0.48
CA VAL A 455 13.69 8.09 -0.42
C VAL A 455 13.38 9.57 -0.52
N GLY A 456 12.33 9.89 -1.25
CA GLY A 456 11.88 11.26 -1.41
C GLY A 456 10.50 11.33 -2.05
N TYR A 457 10.10 12.53 -2.41
CA TYR A 457 8.80 12.84 -2.98
C TYR A 457 8.97 13.73 -4.22
N THR A 458 8.11 13.58 -5.22
CA THR A 458 8.03 14.42 -6.42
C THR A 458 6.71 15.18 -6.38
N GLY A 459 6.76 16.50 -6.21
CA GLY A 459 5.56 17.36 -6.23
C GLY A 459 5.38 18.07 -7.57
N GLY A 460 4.16 18.00 -8.10
CA GLY A 460 3.71 18.78 -9.25
C GLY A 460 3.71 20.28 -8.94
N ALA A 461 4.10 21.09 -9.92
CA ALA A 461 4.07 22.54 -9.79
C ALA A 461 2.59 23.02 -9.66
N PHE A 462 2.16 23.34 -8.44
CA PHE A 462 0.91 24.04 -8.09
C PHE A 462 -0.41 23.26 -8.20
N ASP A 463 -0.42 21.96 -8.52
CA ASP A 463 -1.67 21.17 -8.61
C ASP A 463 -1.94 20.26 -7.41
N GLY A 464 -1.03 20.23 -6.43
CA GLY A 464 -1.20 19.46 -5.20
C GLY A 464 -0.93 17.97 -5.37
N SER A 465 -0.68 17.45 -6.57
CA SER A 465 -0.38 16.04 -6.77
C SER A 465 1.11 15.75 -6.61
N GLY A 466 1.45 14.66 -5.93
CA GLY A 466 2.80 14.13 -6.04
C GLY A 466 2.95 12.70 -5.56
N ASP A 467 4.17 12.19 -5.73
CA ASP A 467 4.48 10.78 -5.63
C ASP A 467 5.66 10.54 -4.68
N LEU A 468 5.50 9.64 -3.71
CA LEU A 468 6.63 9.09 -2.96
C LEU A 468 7.45 8.21 -3.91
N TRP A 469 8.77 8.37 -3.90
CA TRP A 469 9.69 7.57 -4.71
C TRP A 469 10.80 6.95 -3.86
N LEU A 470 11.26 5.79 -4.32
CA LEU A 470 12.40 5.07 -3.79
C LEU A 470 13.40 4.80 -4.91
N ASN A 471 14.62 5.29 -4.73
CA ASN A 471 15.71 5.15 -5.70
C ASN A 471 16.79 4.24 -5.12
N LYS A 472 17.09 3.14 -5.82
CA LYS A 472 18.24 2.28 -5.55
C LYS A 472 19.42 2.76 -6.39
N ILE A 473 20.52 3.07 -5.74
CA ILE A 473 21.68 3.74 -6.35
C ILE A 473 22.93 2.89 -6.10
N ASN A 474 23.77 2.72 -7.11
CA ASN A 474 25.04 2.01 -6.98
C ASN A 474 26.04 2.87 -6.20
N ARG A 475 26.60 2.34 -5.10
CA ARG A 475 27.56 3.07 -4.26
C ARG A 475 28.86 3.41 -4.96
N SER A 476 29.28 2.61 -5.94
CA SER A 476 30.59 2.75 -6.59
C SER A 476 30.67 4.03 -7.44
N ASP A 477 29.65 4.28 -8.27
CA ASP A 477 29.62 5.35 -9.27
C ASP A 477 28.43 6.31 -9.13
N LEU A 478 27.56 6.12 -8.13
CA LEU A 478 26.32 6.88 -7.93
C LEU A 478 25.39 6.82 -9.15
N SER A 479 25.45 5.74 -9.94
CA SER A 479 24.47 5.47 -11.00
C SER A 479 23.15 5.00 -10.39
N LEU A 480 22.04 5.46 -10.97
CA LEU A 480 20.71 4.96 -10.61
C LEU A 480 20.61 3.51 -11.11
N VAL A 481 20.31 2.58 -10.22
CA VAL A 481 20.12 1.16 -10.54
C VAL A 481 18.65 0.91 -10.88
N SER A 482 17.76 1.43 -10.04
CA SER A 482 16.32 1.37 -10.25
C SER A 482 15.59 2.44 -9.45
N SER A 483 14.36 2.71 -9.86
CA SER A 483 13.47 3.70 -9.27
C SER A 483 12.08 3.08 -9.17
N GLU A 484 11.41 3.33 -8.06
CA GLU A 484 10.06 2.86 -7.80
C GLU A 484 9.22 4.01 -7.28
N VAL A 485 8.02 4.17 -7.84
CA VAL A 485 7.01 5.13 -7.37
C VAL A 485 6.05 4.37 -6.46
N ILE A 486 5.97 4.81 -5.20
CA ILE A 486 5.16 4.22 -4.14
C ILE A 486 3.87 5.05 -4.06
N ARG A 487 2.72 4.46 -4.45
CA ARG A 487 1.40 5.06 -4.18
C ARG A 487 0.50 4.01 -3.54
N GLU A 488 -0.41 4.42 -2.66
CA GLU A 488 -1.44 3.61 -2.00
C GLU A 488 -2.68 4.51 -1.88
N SER A 489 -3.91 3.97 -1.84
CA SER A 489 -5.14 4.80 -1.68
C SER A 489 -5.15 5.65 -0.42
N ASN A 490 -4.40 5.24 0.61
CA ASN A 490 -4.26 5.98 1.86
C ASN A 490 -2.97 6.82 1.91
N LEU A 491 -2.19 6.87 0.81
CA LEU A 491 -0.98 7.68 0.66
C LEU A 491 -1.15 8.76 -0.41
N ASP A 492 -2.38 9.12 -0.78
CA ASP A 492 -2.64 10.21 -1.72
C ASP A 492 -2.26 11.55 -1.10
N THR A 493 -1.04 11.99 -1.39
CA THR A 493 -0.51 13.29 -0.98
C THR A 493 -1.12 14.36 -1.87
N TRP A 494 -2.23 14.95 -1.41
CA TRP A 494 -2.77 16.18 -1.96
C TRP A 494 -2.45 17.34 -1.02
N GLY A 495 -1.30 17.99 -1.22
CA GLY A 495 -0.82 18.99 -0.27
C GLY A 495 0.23 19.94 -0.83
N TYR A 496 0.08 21.22 -0.48
CA TYR A 496 1.07 22.25 -0.71
C TYR A 496 2.36 21.93 0.08
N GLU A 497 3.48 21.92 -0.61
CA GLU A 497 4.86 22.09 -0.12
C GLU A 497 5.51 21.06 0.84
N ASP A 498 4.82 20.18 1.58
CA ASP A 498 5.42 19.65 2.83
C ASP A 498 5.44 18.12 3.09
N THR A 499 5.29 17.24 2.08
CA THR A 499 5.57 15.81 2.27
C THR A 499 7.08 15.52 2.25
N TYR A 500 7.65 15.16 3.40
CA TYR A 500 9.06 14.76 3.52
C TYR A 500 9.20 13.35 4.11
N SER A 501 10.05 12.50 3.51
CA SER A 501 10.68 11.42 4.29
C SER A 501 11.84 12.04 5.05
N SER A 502 11.94 11.80 6.35
CA SER A 502 12.89 12.53 7.20
C SER A 502 14.07 11.66 7.65
N SER A 503 13.83 10.35 7.78
CA SER A 503 14.84 9.39 8.19
C SER A 503 14.51 7.99 7.67
N CYS A 504 15.54 7.16 7.57
CA CYS A 504 15.41 5.79 7.14
C CYS A 504 16.42 4.89 7.86
N LEU A 505 16.10 3.60 7.96
CA LEU A 505 16.96 2.56 8.51
C LEU A 505 16.94 1.34 7.59
N TYR A 506 18.08 0.69 7.39
CA TYR A 506 18.14 -0.59 6.70
C TYR A 506 18.61 -1.69 7.65
N GLU A 507 17.75 -2.67 7.91
CA GLU A 507 18.06 -3.78 8.81
C GLU A 507 17.33 -5.05 8.38
N ASN A 508 17.97 -6.21 8.57
CA ASN A 508 17.36 -7.52 8.29
C ASN A 508 16.71 -7.61 6.89
N GLN A 509 17.40 -7.08 5.88
CA GLN A 509 16.93 -7.02 4.49
C GLN A 509 15.64 -6.23 4.30
N SER A 510 15.28 -5.36 5.25
CA SER A 510 14.13 -4.47 5.18
C SER A 510 14.62 -3.02 5.27
N LEU A 511 14.06 -2.17 4.42
CA LEU A 511 14.18 -0.72 4.50
C LEU A 511 12.98 -0.20 5.29
N TYR A 512 13.26 0.59 6.32
CA TYR A 512 12.27 1.32 7.09
C TYR A 512 12.46 2.80 6.83
N PHE A 513 11.40 3.57 6.65
CA PHE A 513 11.51 5.01 6.52
C PHE A 513 10.23 5.69 7.00
N THR A 514 10.40 6.93 7.44
CA THR A 514 9.29 7.80 7.80
C THR A 514 8.74 8.46 6.54
N ALA A 515 7.43 8.64 6.51
CA ALA A 515 6.77 9.46 5.49
C ALA A 515 5.70 10.32 6.16
N TYR A 516 5.44 11.44 5.53
CA TYR A 516 4.34 12.33 5.84
C TYR A 516 3.20 12.02 4.86
N VAL A 517 1.96 12.02 5.33
CA VAL A 517 0.80 11.60 4.53
C VAL A 517 -0.36 12.54 4.81
N ASP A 518 -0.85 13.22 3.78
CA ASP A 518 -2.06 14.04 3.88
C ASP A 518 -3.30 13.15 3.79
N GLU A 519 -4.28 13.33 4.68
CA GLU A 519 -5.57 12.64 4.59
C GLU A 519 -6.60 13.53 3.84
N TYR A 520 -7.08 13.02 2.71
CA TYR A 520 -8.07 13.69 1.85
C TYR A 520 -9.41 12.93 1.85
N ASP A 521 -10.51 13.69 1.88
CA ASP A 521 -11.87 13.16 1.73
C ASP A 521 -12.47 13.62 0.40
N ASP A 522 -12.63 12.65 -0.50
CA ASP A 522 -13.22 12.82 -1.82
C ASP A 522 -14.68 13.33 -1.80
N GLU A 523 -15.43 13.07 -0.74
CA GLU A 523 -16.87 13.42 -0.63
C GLU A 523 -17.07 14.90 -0.31
N TYR A 524 -16.13 15.53 0.39
CA TYR A 524 -16.21 16.94 0.80
C TYR A 524 -15.17 17.87 0.16
N ASN A 525 -14.24 17.33 -0.63
CA ASN A 525 -13.19 18.10 -1.32
C ASN A 525 -12.40 18.99 -0.35
N ASN A 526 -12.05 18.42 0.81
CA ASN A 526 -11.33 19.07 1.89
C ASN A 526 -10.23 18.14 2.41
N ILE A 527 -9.06 18.72 2.71
CA ILE A 527 -7.97 18.06 3.43
C ILE A 527 -8.37 18.01 4.90
N PHE A 528 -8.31 16.87 5.57
CA PHE A 528 -8.83 16.70 6.93
C PHE A 528 -7.76 16.60 8.01
N GLY A 529 -6.49 16.50 7.67
CA GLY A 529 -5.41 16.47 8.65
C GLY A 529 -4.19 15.75 8.09
N ASN A 530 -3.10 15.81 8.85
CA ASN A 530 -1.83 15.25 8.43
C ASN A 530 -1.45 14.07 9.33
N SER A 531 -1.06 12.97 8.70
CA SER A 531 -0.71 11.70 9.34
C SER A 531 0.76 11.40 9.12
N ALA A 532 1.39 10.85 10.15
CA ALA A 532 2.77 10.38 10.04
C ALA A 532 2.79 8.85 9.85
N ALA A 533 3.63 8.38 8.94
CA ALA A 533 3.72 6.96 8.58
C ALA A 533 5.12 6.40 8.86
N LEU A 534 5.17 5.18 9.39
CA LEU A 534 6.35 4.33 9.29
C LEU A 534 6.10 3.28 8.21
N ILE A 535 6.95 3.27 7.19
CA ILE A 535 6.87 2.35 6.05
C ILE A 535 8.01 1.34 6.13
N LYS A 536 7.71 0.06 5.94
CA LYS A 536 8.68 -1.05 5.83
C LYS A 536 8.56 -1.67 4.45
N ILE A 537 9.69 -1.80 3.75
CA ILE A 537 9.80 -2.43 2.43
C ILE A 537 10.87 -3.50 2.48
N LYS A 538 10.59 -4.72 2.05
CA LYS A 538 11.63 -5.75 1.88
C LYS A 538 12.53 -5.38 0.69
N SER A 539 13.84 -5.39 0.90
CA SER A 539 14.82 -4.75 0.01
C SER A 539 15.07 -5.44 -1.33
N ASP A 540 14.66 -6.70 -1.45
CA ASP A 540 14.59 -7.50 -2.67
C ASP A 540 13.42 -7.11 -3.58
N PHE A 541 12.43 -6.37 -3.05
CA PHE A 541 11.29 -5.85 -3.80
C PHE A 541 11.68 -4.78 -4.82
N VAL A 542 12.75 -4.00 -4.57
CA VAL A 542 13.17 -2.92 -5.46
C VAL A 542 13.79 -3.51 -6.73
N SER A 543 12.95 -3.74 -7.74
CA SER A 543 13.25 -4.44 -8.99
C SER A 543 14.35 -3.74 -9.80
N SER A 544 15.04 -4.46 -10.69
CA SER A 544 16.18 -3.94 -11.48
C SER A 544 15.79 -3.20 -12.76
N ASP A 545 14.51 -3.02 -13.06
CA ASP A 545 14.07 -2.42 -14.33
C ASP A 545 13.89 -0.90 -14.21
N ALA A 546 14.96 -0.17 -14.56
CA ALA A 546 14.98 1.29 -14.64
C ALA A 546 14.27 1.87 -15.89
N SER A 547 13.54 1.07 -16.67
CA SER A 547 13.12 1.43 -18.04
C SER A 547 11.72 2.01 -18.19
N SER A 548 10.98 2.24 -17.11
CA SER A 548 9.69 2.91 -17.20
C SER A 548 9.37 3.65 -15.93
N SER A 549 9.03 4.92 -16.08
CA SER A 549 8.09 5.65 -15.24
C SER A 549 6.74 4.92 -15.21
N ASN A 550 6.70 3.72 -14.66
CA ASN A 550 5.47 3.01 -14.38
C ASN A 550 5.03 3.46 -12.99
N SER A 551 4.10 4.42 -12.97
CA SER A 551 3.16 4.58 -11.87
C SER A 551 2.44 3.24 -11.67
N ILE A 552 2.71 2.51 -10.60
CA ILE A 552 2.10 1.19 -10.34
C ILE A 552 0.87 1.26 -9.44
N PHE A 553 0.44 2.45 -9.02
CA PHE A 553 -0.64 2.53 -8.04
C PHE A 553 -1.61 3.68 -8.31
N THR A 554 -2.87 3.33 -8.54
CA THR A 554 -4.03 4.21 -8.41
C THR A 554 -5.12 3.32 -7.84
N VAL A 555 -5.65 3.65 -6.67
CA VAL A 555 -6.77 2.94 -6.05
C VAL A 555 -7.85 3.97 -5.74
N SER A 556 -9.06 3.73 -6.26
CA SER A 556 -10.26 4.53 -5.97
C SER A 556 -10.90 4.09 -4.64
N PRO A 557 -11.64 4.98 -3.97
CA PRO A 557 -12.05 4.78 -2.58
C PRO A 557 -13.23 3.81 -2.50
N TYR A 558 -13.26 2.89 -1.54
CA TYR A 558 -14.49 2.52 -0.82
C TYR A 558 -14.18 1.84 0.52
N THR A 559 -14.86 2.32 1.57
CA THR A 559 -15.13 1.71 2.89
C THR A 559 -14.05 1.67 3.97
N LEU A 560 -13.87 2.80 4.66
CA LEU A 560 -13.61 2.82 6.11
C LEU A 560 -14.76 3.53 6.82
N THR A 561 -15.62 2.75 7.47
CA THR A 561 -16.62 3.28 8.40
C THR A 561 -15.92 3.79 9.65
N THR A 562 -16.22 5.03 9.99
CA THR A 562 -15.83 5.75 11.20
C THR A 562 -15.90 4.92 12.47
N ALA A 563 -14.77 4.85 13.18
CA ALA A 563 -14.74 4.59 14.62
C ALA A 563 -13.85 5.66 15.26
N ASP A 564 -14.36 6.88 15.29
CA ASP A 564 -13.75 7.95 16.06
C ASP A 564 -14.65 8.32 17.24
N SER A 565 -14.00 8.58 18.37
CA SER A 565 -14.34 9.57 19.40
C SER A 565 -13.92 9.13 20.82
N ASN A 566 -12.97 9.88 21.36
CA ASN A 566 -12.71 10.12 22.78
C ASN A 566 -12.26 8.93 23.65
N LEU A 567 -10.93 8.80 23.82
CA LEU A 567 -10.36 8.23 25.04
C LEU A 567 -9.44 9.24 25.73
N ASP A 568 -10.04 10.10 26.54
CA ASP A 568 -9.35 10.97 27.50
C ASP A 568 -8.87 10.13 28.68
N ILE A 569 -7.55 9.92 28.79
CA ILE A 569 -6.93 9.05 29.82
C ILE A 569 -6.63 9.83 31.12
N THR A 570 -7.44 10.83 31.47
CA THR A 570 -7.22 11.63 32.70
C THR A 570 -8.21 11.36 33.86
N ASP A 571 -9.09 10.35 33.77
CA ASP A 571 -9.95 9.98 34.91
C ASP A 571 -9.29 8.95 35.86
N PRO A 572 -9.05 9.28 37.15
CA PRO A 572 -8.48 8.36 38.13
C PRO A 572 -9.43 7.25 38.62
N ASN A 573 -10.66 7.13 38.13
CA ASN A 573 -11.66 6.18 38.64
C ASN A 573 -12.01 4.98 37.74
N ILE A 574 -11.31 4.71 36.64
CA ILE A 574 -11.53 3.47 35.87
C ILE A 574 -10.50 2.41 36.30
N SER A 575 -10.62 1.98 37.57
CA SER A 575 -10.17 0.65 37.95
C SER A 575 -11.33 -0.32 37.75
N SER A 576 -11.10 -1.39 36.98
CA SER A 576 -12.02 -2.47 36.59
C SER A 576 -12.80 -2.23 35.28
N GLN A 577 -12.57 -3.15 34.32
CA GLN A 577 -13.10 -3.22 32.94
C GLN A 577 -12.25 -2.37 31.97
N VAL A 578 -11.19 -2.89 31.34
CA VAL A 578 -11.27 -3.76 30.15
C VAL A 578 -10.31 -4.95 30.28
N GLY A 579 -10.88 -6.15 30.18
CA GLY A 579 -10.13 -7.40 30.08
C GLY A 579 -9.85 -7.76 28.63
N THR A 580 -8.70 -8.41 28.41
CA THR A 580 -8.41 -9.47 27.43
C THR A 580 -9.33 -9.66 26.21
N GLN A 581 -8.68 -9.72 25.03
CA GLN A 581 -9.05 -10.30 23.71
C GLN A 581 -9.24 -9.25 22.60
N ALA A 582 -8.65 -9.36 21.40
CA ALA A 582 -7.95 -10.44 20.66
C ALA A 582 -6.81 -9.81 19.81
N SER A 583 -5.65 -10.38 19.43
CA SER A 583 -5.20 -11.74 19.09
C SER A 583 -6.03 -12.43 18.00
N ASN A 584 -6.03 -11.87 16.78
CA ASN A 584 -6.03 -12.56 15.47
C ASN A 584 -6.05 -11.53 14.32
N PRO A 585 -5.56 -11.89 13.11
CA PRO A 585 -5.61 -11.01 11.95
C PRO A 585 -7.07 -10.71 11.60
N LEU A 586 -7.33 -9.53 11.03
CA LEU A 586 -8.67 -9.17 10.55
C LEU A 586 -9.17 -10.24 9.58
N VAL A 587 -10.17 -11.01 10.00
CA VAL A 587 -10.97 -11.88 9.13
C VAL A 587 -12.27 -11.11 8.84
N LEU A 588 -12.45 -10.65 7.61
CA LEU A 588 -13.74 -10.12 7.15
C LEU A 588 -14.69 -11.32 6.93
N SER A 589 -15.64 -11.53 7.84
CA SER A 589 -16.78 -12.42 7.59
C SER A 589 -18.01 -11.57 7.27
N SER A 590 -18.57 -11.76 6.07
CA SER A 590 -19.82 -11.14 5.63
C SER A 590 -21.03 -11.84 6.25
N SER A 591 -21.96 -11.06 6.82
CA SER A 591 -23.43 -11.23 6.75
C SER A 591 -24.15 -10.61 7.95
N VAL A 592 -24.66 -9.38 7.81
CA VAL A 592 -25.96 -9.02 8.39
C VAL A 592 -26.68 -8.03 7.48
N SER A 593 -27.62 -8.57 6.69
CA SER A 593 -28.74 -7.81 6.13
C SER A 593 -29.81 -7.66 7.20
N ASN A 594 -30.12 -6.42 7.62
CA ASN A 594 -31.49 -5.90 7.77
C ASN A 594 -31.51 -4.56 8.54
N LEU A 595 -32.10 -3.58 7.87
CA LEU A 595 -32.80 -2.37 8.32
C LEU A 595 -33.28 -2.37 9.79
N ASP A 596 -33.10 -1.25 10.51
CA ASP A 596 -34.23 -0.41 10.94
C ASP A 596 -33.79 0.96 11.52
N ILE A 597 -34.50 1.98 11.05
CA ILE A 597 -34.42 3.41 11.42
C ILE A 597 -35.23 3.63 12.70
N TYR A 598 -34.68 4.27 13.74
CA TYR A 598 -35.43 5.12 14.68
C TYR A 598 -34.51 6.10 15.43
N GLY A 599 -34.75 7.41 15.33
CA GLY A 599 -34.37 8.40 16.37
C GLY A 599 -35.28 8.27 17.61
N PRO A 600 -35.10 9.05 18.72
CA PRO A 600 -34.71 10.46 18.74
C PRO A 600 -33.71 10.89 19.86
N TYR A 601 -33.24 12.14 19.74
CA TYR A 601 -32.61 13.00 20.77
C TYR A 601 -33.13 12.82 22.21
N ILE A 602 -32.22 12.84 23.22
CA ILE A 602 -32.39 13.56 24.51
C ILE A 602 -31.02 14.08 24.99
N ILE A 603 -31.01 15.37 25.34
CA ILE A 603 -29.96 16.14 26.02
C ILE A 603 -29.96 15.77 27.52
N GLU A 604 -28.78 15.55 28.12
CA GLU A 604 -28.42 16.06 29.46
C GLU A 604 -26.90 16.16 29.62
#